data_AF-A0A8B9FLX9-F1
#
_entry.id   AF-A0A8B9FLX9-F1
#
_cell.length_a   1.000
_cell.length_b   1.000
_cell.length_c   1.000
_cell.angle_alpha   90.00
_cell.angle_beta   90.00
_cell.angle_gamma   90.00
#
_symmetry.space_group_name_H-M   'P 1'
#
loop_
_entity.id
_entity.type
_entity.pdbx_description
1 polymer ?
#
loop_
_entity_poly.entity_id
_entity_poly.type
_entity_poly.pdbx_seq_one_letter_code
_entity_poly.pdbx_strand_id
1 'polypeptide(L)'
;ESFPVKLIVTGDDFGYCPRRNQGIVDCFLAGAVSNVSLLVNGSAAADAAELARRYNIPIGLHANLSEGSPVCEVLKTNSSLLNQDGFFHGKMGFRTALSKGLLNMSEVGEKGALEQIFTKNLDICNRNDREVLSRQ
;
A
#
# COMPACT_ATOMS: atom_id res chain seq x y z
N GLU A 1 -15.44 -14.18 -33.37
CA GLU A 1 -15.88 -13.09 -32.49
C GLU A 1 -14.68 -12.53 -31.73
N SER A 2 -14.56 -11.21 -31.57
CA SER A 2 -13.49 -10.63 -30.75
C SER A 2 -13.98 -10.53 -29.31
N PHE A 3 -13.29 -11.17 -28.38
CA PHE A 3 -13.54 -10.95 -26.96
C PHE A 3 -13.10 -9.52 -26.58
N PRO A 4 -13.94 -8.75 -25.88
CA PRO A 4 -13.57 -7.40 -25.46
C PRO A 4 -12.38 -7.46 -24.49
N VAL A 5 -11.33 -6.70 -24.78
CA VAL A 5 -10.17 -6.55 -23.89
C VAL A 5 -10.58 -5.70 -22.70
N LYS A 6 -10.41 -6.24 -21.48
CA LYS A 6 -10.58 -5.48 -20.24
C LYS A 6 -9.25 -4.88 -19.82
N LEU A 7 -9.13 -3.55 -19.88
CA LEU A 7 -7.97 -2.82 -19.38
C LEU A 7 -8.27 -2.28 -17.98
N ILE A 8 -7.30 -2.46 -17.07
CA ILE A 8 -7.31 -1.86 -15.73
C ILE A 8 -6.10 -0.93 -15.66
N VAL A 9 -6.35 0.34 -15.36
CA VAL A 9 -5.33 1.38 -15.14
C VAL A 9 -5.35 1.75 -13.66
N THR A 10 -4.30 1.38 -12.93
CA THR A 10 -4.19 1.62 -11.48
C THR A 10 -3.41 2.91 -11.20
N GLY A 11 -3.96 3.78 -10.37
CA GLY A 11 -3.25 4.90 -9.77
C GLY A 11 -2.47 4.45 -8.53
N ASP A 12 -1.15 4.48 -8.61
CA ASP A 12 -0.26 4.09 -7.51
C ASP A 12 -0.08 5.22 -6.47
N ASP A 13 0.39 4.83 -5.29
CA ASP A 13 0.72 5.73 -4.18
C ASP A 13 -0.44 6.57 -3.63
N PHE A 14 -1.68 6.09 -3.78
CA PHE A 14 -2.83 6.69 -3.13
C PHE A 14 -2.65 6.57 -1.61
N GLY A 15 -2.76 7.67 -0.88
CA GLY A 15 -2.45 7.76 0.55
C GLY A 15 -1.07 8.35 0.88
N TYR A 16 -0.23 8.65 -0.11
CA TYR A 16 1.08 9.26 0.11
C TYR A 16 0.99 10.67 0.72
N CYS A 17 0.26 11.58 0.06
CA CYS A 17 -0.02 12.93 0.54
C CYS A 17 -1.34 13.47 -0.07
N PRO A 18 -1.98 14.49 0.53
CA PRO A 18 -3.29 14.98 0.07
C PRO A 18 -3.29 15.45 -1.38
N ARG A 19 -2.20 16.12 -1.80
CA ARG A 19 -2.06 16.59 -3.19
C ARG A 19 -2.01 15.44 -4.21
N ARG A 20 -1.35 14.33 -3.87
CA ARG A 20 -1.31 13.15 -4.73
C ARG A 20 -2.67 12.46 -4.77
N ASN A 21 -3.34 12.37 -3.62
CA ASN A 21 -4.68 11.81 -3.54
C ASN A 21 -5.65 12.56 -4.46
N GLN A 22 -5.67 13.89 -4.39
CA GLN A 22 -6.55 14.70 -5.23
C GLN A 22 -6.24 14.52 -6.72
N GLY A 23 -4.96 14.54 -7.11
CA GLY A 23 -4.59 14.32 -8.51
C GLY A 23 -5.04 12.95 -9.05
N ILE A 24 -4.96 11.90 -8.22
CA ILE A 24 -5.45 10.56 -8.58
C ILE A 24 -6.98 10.54 -8.69
N VAL A 25 -7.68 11.22 -7.79
CA VAL A 25 -9.14 11.40 -7.86
C VAL A 25 -9.53 12.10 -9.15
N ASP A 26 -8.85 13.19 -9.53
CA ASP A 26 -9.13 13.93 -10.74
C ASP A 26 -8.94 13.04 -11.99
N CYS A 27 -7.88 12.22 -12.02
CA CYS A 27 -7.65 11.22 -13.07
C CYS A 27 -8.74 10.14 -13.13
N PHE A 28 -9.23 9.68 -11.97
CA PHE A 28 -10.33 8.71 -11.90
C PHE A 28 -11.63 9.31 -12.43
N LEU A 29 -11.98 10.53 -12.00
CA LEU A 29 -13.18 11.24 -12.45
C LEU A 29 -13.14 11.57 -13.95
N ALA A 30 -11.94 11.78 -14.50
CA ALA A 30 -11.73 11.95 -15.94
C ALA A 30 -11.74 10.63 -16.74
N GLY A 31 -11.87 9.47 -16.08
CA GLY A 31 -11.87 8.14 -16.72
C GLY A 31 -10.49 7.65 -17.17
N ALA A 32 -9.41 8.32 -16.78
CA ALA A 32 -8.04 7.92 -17.12
C ALA A 32 -7.51 6.78 -16.24
N VAL A 33 -8.02 6.66 -15.01
CA VAL A 33 -7.67 5.64 -14.02
C VAL A 33 -8.93 4.86 -13.64
N SER A 34 -8.84 3.54 -13.55
CA SER A 34 -9.96 2.65 -13.21
C SER A 34 -10.00 2.21 -11.74
N ASN A 35 -8.87 2.25 -11.05
CA ASN A 35 -8.71 1.81 -9.66
C ASN A 35 -7.45 2.44 -9.05
N VAL A 36 -7.26 2.27 -7.75
CA VAL A 36 -6.11 2.81 -7.01
C VAL A 36 -5.50 1.77 -6.10
N SER A 37 -4.21 1.92 -5.78
CA SER A 37 -3.55 1.13 -4.74
C SER A 37 -3.27 2.00 -3.53
N LEU A 38 -3.79 1.63 -2.36
CA LEU A 38 -3.65 2.38 -1.11
C LEU A 38 -2.36 2.01 -0.38
N LEU A 39 -1.53 3.02 -0.14
CA LEU A 39 -0.35 3.01 0.69
C LEU A 39 -0.76 3.18 2.17
N VAL A 40 -0.99 2.07 2.87
CA VAL A 40 -1.61 2.06 4.21
C VAL A 40 -0.76 2.70 5.33
N ASN A 41 0.55 2.82 5.13
CA ASN A 41 1.45 3.53 6.03
C ASN A 41 1.76 4.95 5.56
N GLY A 42 1.13 5.40 4.47
CA GLY A 42 1.24 6.76 3.97
C GLY A 42 0.57 7.76 4.90
N SER A 43 1.13 8.98 4.97
CA SER A 43 0.64 10.04 5.86
C SER A 43 -0.80 10.50 5.58
N ALA A 44 -1.30 10.28 4.36
CA ALA A 44 -2.63 10.66 3.92
C ALA A 44 -3.52 9.45 3.59
N ALA A 45 -3.23 8.27 4.16
CA ALA A 45 -4.00 7.05 3.90
C ALA A 45 -5.48 7.16 4.30
N ALA A 46 -5.78 7.84 5.42
CA ALA A 46 -7.15 8.06 5.88
C ALA A 46 -7.94 8.98 4.92
N ASP A 47 -7.33 10.09 4.51
CA ASP A 47 -7.88 11.02 3.51
C ASP A 47 -8.14 10.30 2.17
N ALA A 48 -7.16 9.52 1.69
CA ALA A 48 -7.31 8.70 0.50
C ALA A 48 -8.53 7.77 0.59
N ALA A 49 -8.70 7.05 1.69
CA ALA A 49 -9.82 6.14 1.85
C ALA A 49 -11.17 6.85 1.96
N GLU A 50 -11.22 8.05 2.54
CA GLU A 50 -12.41 8.90 2.49
C GLU A 50 -12.74 9.29 1.05
N LEU A 51 -11.75 9.77 0.28
CA LEU A 51 -11.94 10.17 -1.11
C LEU A 51 -12.42 8.99 -1.96
N ALA A 52 -11.79 7.82 -1.82
CA ALA A 52 -12.21 6.65 -2.56
C ALA A 52 -13.62 6.18 -2.20
N ARG A 53 -14.04 6.28 -0.93
CA ARG A 53 -15.44 6.03 -0.54
C ARG A 53 -16.38 7.07 -1.15
N ARG A 54 -16.01 8.35 -1.10
CA ARG A 54 -16.82 9.46 -1.64
C ARG A 54 -17.08 9.31 -3.14
N TYR A 55 -16.08 8.87 -3.90
CA TYR A 55 -16.15 8.75 -5.35
C TYR A 55 -16.32 7.32 -5.86
N ASN A 56 -16.56 6.35 -4.96
CA ASN A 56 -16.69 4.92 -5.27
C ASN A 56 -15.50 4.36 -6.09
N ILE A 57 -14.29 4.77 -5.75
CA ILE A 57 -13.06 4.35 -6.41
C ILE A 57 -12.70 2.92 -5.93
N PRO A 58 -12.47 1.95 -6.84
CA PRO A 58 -11.97 0.64 -6.44
C PRO A 58 -10.55 0.75 -5.87
N ILE A 59 -10.38 0.36 -4.61
CA ILE A 59 -9.09 0.34 -3.90
C ILE A 59 -8.51 -1.09 -3.85
N GLY A 60 -7.22 -1.22 -4.12
CA GLY A 60 -6.37 -2.36 -3.79
C GLY A 60 -5.27 -2.00 -2.77
N LEU A 61 -4.44 -2.96 -2.37
CA LEU A 61 -3.32 -2.74 -1.47
C LEU A 61 -2.05 -2.34 -2.24
N HIS A 62 -1.39 -1.26 -1.82
CA HIS A 62 -0.02 -0.94 -2.22
C HIS A 62 0.95 -1.43 -1.14
N ALA A 63 1.55 -2.60 -1.32
CA ALA A 63 2.52 -3.15 -0.37
C ALA A 63 3.81 -2.33 -0.42
N ASN A 64 4.29 -1.88 0.74
CA ASN A 64 5.45 -1.01 0.85
C ASN A 64 6.39 -1.49 1.97
N LEU A 65 7.67 -1.64 1.60
CA LEU A 65 8.78 -2.03 2.48
C LEU A 65 9.96 -1.06 2.39
N SER A 66 9.74 0.12 1.80
CA SER A 66 10.80 1.05 1.45
C SER A 66 10.60 2.45 2.00
N GLU A 67 9.37 2.88 2.27
CA GLU A 67 9.08 4.26 2.67
C GLU A 67 8.27 4.34 3.97
N GLY A 68 8.60 5.28 4.85
CA GLY A 68 7.89 5.47 6.11
C GLY A 68 8.17 4.36 7.14
N SER A 69 7.33 4.31 8.17
CA SER A 69 7.43 3.32 9.26
C SER A 69 6.48 2.14 8.98
N PRO A 70 6.80 0.91 9.42
CA PRO A 70 5.91 -0.23 9.25
C PRO A 70 4.59 -0.03 9.98
N VAL A 71 3.54 -0.64 9.44
CA VAL A 71 2.24 -0.73 10.11
C VAL A 71 2.32 -1.63 11.35
N CYS A 72 3.08 -2.72 11.25
CA CYS A 72 3.15 -3.75 12.27
C CYS A 72 4.04 -3.34 13.44
N GLU A 73 3.52 -3.36 14.66
CA GLU A 73 4.28 -3.02 15.88
C GLU A 73 5.47 -3.96 16.11
N VAL A 74 5.35 -5.23 15.74
CA VAL A 74 6.45 -6.22 15.87
C VAL A 74 7.65 -5.80 15.04
N LEU A 75 7.43 -5.20 13.86
CA LEU A 75 8.53 -4.73 13.02
C LEU A 75 9.20 -3.47 13.57
N LYS A 76 8.55 -2.70 14.47
CA LYS A 76 9.09 -1.41 14.95
C LYS A 76 10.21 -1.53 15.98
N THR A 77 10.34 -2.66 16.67
CA THR A 77 11.23 -2.77 17.83
C THR A 77 12.58 -3.38 17.53
N ASN A 78 12.74 -4.19 16.47
CA ASN A 78 14.04 -4.77 16.09
C ASN A 78 14.07 -5.40 14.68
N SER A 79 13.46 -4.77 13.67
CA SER A 79 13.45 -5.33 12.31
C SER A 79 14.68 -4.95 11.51
N SER A 80 15.24 -5.93 10.81
CA SER A 80 16.29 -5.73 9.81
C SER A 80 15.86 -4.82 8.63
N LEU A 81 14.54 -4.68 8.42
CA LEU A 81 13.96 -3.83 7.38
C LEU A 81 14.03 -2.33 7.70
N LEU A 82 14.36 -1.97 8.95
CA LEU A 82 14.40 -0.60 9.42
C LEU A 82 15.82 -0.07 9.58
N ASN A 83 15.96 1.24 9.38
CA ASN A 83 17.13 2.00 9.73
C ASN A 83 17.14 2.35 11.23
N GLN A 84 18.19 3.04 11.67
CA GLN A 84 18.37 3.43 13.08
C GLN A 84 17.29 4.39 13.61
N ASP A 85 16.57 5.06 12.70
CA ASP A 85 15.50 6.00 13.03
C ASP A 85 14.11 5.33 13.06
N GLY A 86 14.03 4.01 12.85
CA GLY A 86 12.76 3.26 12.86
C GLY A 86 11.93 3.38 11.57
N PHE A 87 12.53 3.84 10.48
CA PHE A 87 11.91 3.89 9.15
C PHE A 87 12.48 2.80 8.25
N PHE A 88 11.73 2.39 7.23
CA PHE A 88 12.28 1.55 6.18
C PHE A 88 13.51 2.20 5.54
N HIS A 89 14.44 1.37 5.06
CA HIS A 89 15.73 1.79 4.53
C HIS A 89 15.68 2.69 3.27
N GLY A 90 14.51 3.01 2.71
CA GLY A 90 14.42 3.61 1.39
C GLY A 90 14.70 2.60 0.29
N LYS A 91 14.33 2.92 -0.95
CA LYS A 91 14.56 2.03 -2.12
C LYS A 91 16.02 1.62 -2.26
N MET A 92 16.94 2.58 -2.11
CA MET A 92 18.38 2.33 -2.27
C MET A 92 19.01 1.65 -1.06
N GLY A 93 18.61 2.03 0.16
CA GLY A 93 19.10 1.37 1.37
C GLY A 93 18.63 -0.08 1.45
N PHE A 94 17.36 -0.35 1.10
CA PHE A 94 16.83 -1.71 1.03
C PHE A 94 17.62 -2.58 0.05
N ARG A 95 17.84 -2.09 -1.18
CA ARG A 95 18.65 -2.81 -2.19
C ARG A 95 20.08 -3.07 -1.70
N THR A 96 20.68 -2.10 -1.03
CA THR A 96 22.04 -2.22 -0.48
C THR A 96 22.08 -3.27 0.62
N ALA A 97 21.16 -3.20 1.59
CA ALA A 97 21.07 -4.15 2.69
C ALA A 97 20.79 -5.57 2.18
N LEU A 98 19.90 -5.72 1.20
CA LEU A 98 19.61 -6.98 0.53
C LEU A 98 20.86 -7.56 -0.13
N SER A 99 21.59 -6.77 -0.92
CA SER A 99 22.80 -7.22 -1.61
C SER A 99 23.92 -7.63 -0.65
N LYS A 100 23.92 -7.11 0.58
CA LYS A 100 24.88 -7.43 1.64
C LYS A 100 24.43 -8.57 2.56
N GLY A 101 23.24 -9.15 2.34
CA GLY A 101 22.68 -10.18 3.21
C GLY A 101 22.34 -9.68 4.62
N LEU A 102 22.08 -8.37 4.77
CA LEU A 102 21.77 -7.75 6.07
C LEU A 102 20.28 -7.78 6.41
N LEU A 103 19.43 -8.22 5.48
CA LEU A 103 17.98 -8.32 5.68
C LEU A 103 17.59 -9.74 6.10
N ASN A 104 16.82 -9.84 7.17
CA ASN A 104 16.13 -11.04 7.55
C ASN A 104 14.85 -11.19 6.71
N MET A 105 14.93 -11.98 5.64
CA MET A 105 13.82 -12.16 4.70
C MET A 105 12.59 -12.85 5.31
N SER A 106 12.70 -13.47 6.50
CA SER A 106 11.50 -14.00 7.18
C SER A 106 10.54 -12.89 7.61
N GLU A 107 11.03 -11.66 7.82
CA GLU A 107 10.23 -10.49 8.23
C GLU A 107 9.33 -9.99 7.08
N VAL A 108 9.74 -10.20 5.82
CA VAL A 108 8.96 -9.79 4.63
C VAL A 108 7.69 -10.62 4.46
N GLY A 109 7.78 -11.92 4.74
CA GLY A 109 6.68 -12.87 4.63
C GLY A 109 6.03 -13.21 5.98
N GLU A 110 6.39 -12.51 7.05
CA GLU A 110 5.84 -12.79 8.37
C GLU A 110 4.33 -12.60 8.33
N LYS A 111 3.59 -13.70 8.54
CA LYS A 111 2.11 -13.70 8.40
C LYS A 111 1.47 -12.57 9.20
N GLY A 112 1.99 -12.26 10.38
CA GLY A 112 1.51 -11.16 11.22
C GLY A 112 1.68 -9.77 10.59
N ALA A 113 2.75 -9.52 9.83
CA ALA A 113 2.97 -8.23 9.18
C ALA A 113 2.01 -8.02 8.00
N LEU A 114 1.86 -9.03 7.13
CA LEU A 114 0.91 -8.97 6.02
C LEU A 114 -0.53 -8.89 6.52
N GLU A 115 -0.91 -9.72 7.51
CA GLU A 115 -2.25 -9.70 8.09
C GLU A 115 -2.58 -8.33 8.71
N GLN A 116 -1.63 -7.67 9.37
CA GLN A 116 -1.83 -6.32 9.91
C GLN A 116 -1.92 -5.25 8.82
N ILE A 117 -1.11 -5.35 7.76
CA ILE A 117 -1.21 -4.47 6.59
C ILE A 117 -2.59 -4.60 5.93
N PHE A 118 -3.06 -5.83 5.74
CA PHE A 118 -4.39 -6.12 5.18
C PHE A 118 -5.50 -5.65 6.12
N THR A 119 -5.43 -5.96 7.41
CA THR A 119 -6.41 -5.53 8.41
C THR A 119 -6.50 -4.02 8.44
N LYS A 120 -5.37 -3.31 8.47
CA LYS A 120 -5.34 -1.85 8.40
C LYS A 120 -5.90 -1.32 7.08
N ASN A 121 -5.66 -1.99 5.96
CA ASN A 121 -6.28 -1.63 4.67
C ASN A 121 -7.80 -1.71 4.76
N LEU A 122 -8.34 -2.82 5.29
CA LEU A 122 -9.77 -3.05 5.47
C LEU A 122 -10.39 -2.03 6.43
N ASP A 123 -9.74 -1.78 7.57
CA ASP A 123 -10.17 -0.82 8.58
C ASP A 123 -10.23 0.60 8.02
N ILE A 124 -9.14 1.05 7.37
CA ILE A 124 -9.07 2.38 6.74
C ILE A 124 -10.12 2.52 5.64
N CYS A 125 -10.37 1.47 4.87
CA CYS A 125 -11.35 1.47 3.80
C CYS A 125 -12.79 1.21 4.28
N ASN A 126 -13.00 0.93 5.56
CA ASN A 126 -14.28 0.48 6.15
C ASN A 126 -14.93 -0.66 5.34
N ARG A 127 -14.13 -1.66 4.94
CA ARG A 127 -14.57 -2.84 4.18
C ARG A 127 -14.72 -4.04 5.12
N ASN A 128 -15.89 -4.70 5.09
CA ASN A 128 -16.14 -5.94 5.83
C ASN A 128 -15.73 -7.22 5.06
N ASP A 129 -15.18 -7.08 3.86
CA ASP A 129 -15.01 -8.19 2.93
C ASP A 129 -13.69 -8.95 3.19
N ARG A 130 -13.81 -10.10 3.88
CA ARG A 130 -12.73 -11.11 3.96
C ARG A 130 -12.42 -11.79 2.61
N GLU A 131 -13.15 -11.48 1.53
CA GLU A 131 -13.02 -12.12 0.20
C GLU A 131 -11.84 -11.63 -0.66
N VAL A 132 -11.16 -10.54 -0.28
CA VAL A 132 -10.05 -9.96 -1.06
C VAL A 132 -8.85 -10.92 -1.19
N LEU A 133 -8.74 -11.93 -0.31
CA LEU A 133 -7.70 -12.97 -0.39
C LEU A 133 -7.74 -13.81 -1.68
N SER A 134 -8.85 -13.80 -2.44
CA SER A 134 -9.04 -14.68 -3.60
C SER A 134 -8.75 -14.06 -4.97
N ARG A 135 -8.40 -12.76 -5.03
CA ARG A 135 -8.29 -12.00 -6.30
C ARG A 135 -7.00 -11.20 -6.49
N GLN A 136 -5.98 -11.43 -5.68
CA GLN A 136 -4.61 -10.92 -5.93
C GLN A 136 -3.70 -12.05 -6.40
#